data_AF-A0A8S2DKY3-F1
#
_entry.id   AF-A0A8S2DKY3-F1
#
_cell.length_a   1.000
_cell.length_b   1.000
_cell.length_c   1.000
_cell.angle_alpha   90.00
_cell.angle_beta   90.00
_cell.angle_gamma   90.00
#
_symmetry.space_group_name_H-M   'P 1'
#
loop_
_entity.id
_entity.type
_entity.pdbx_description
1 polymer ?
#
loop_
_entity_poly.entity_id
_entity_poly.type
_entity_poly.pdbx_seq_one_letter_code
_entity_poly.pdbx_strand_id
1 'polypeptide(L)'
;MGGHVSHIGQLYFNETLTDQISQLAPYNTRRGERLRLTNDFTYTRLNGSAAMVNVQLKNQANNLSGGIIGHVTLGVDSKQTVQAEMDFGMRPPRPGQRPPPRPTRP
;
A
#
# COMPACT_ATOMS: atom_id res chain seq x y z
N MET A 1 9.87 16.88 -22.09
CA MET A 1 10.23 15.44 -22.07
C MET A 1 9.34 14.79 -21.01
N GLY A 2 8.22 14.17 -21.41
CA GLY A 2 7.10 13.81 -20.53
C GLY A 2 6.90 12.30 -20.35
N GLY A 3 7.95 11.55 -20.05
CA GLY A 3 7.89 10.12 -19.82
C GLY A 3 8.75 9.70 -18.63
N HIS A 4 8.26 9.97 -17.42
CA HIS A 4 8.87 9.47 -16.18
C HIS A 4 7.79 9.21 -15.14
N VAL A 5 8.09 8.36 -14.16
CA VAL A 5 7.19 8.09 -13.04
C VAL A 5 7.43 9.15 -11.97
N SER A 6 6.43 9.99 -11.71
CA SER A 6 6.57 11.10 -10.76
C SER A 6 6.11 10.78 -9.33
N HIS A 7 5.27 9.76 -9.17
CA HIS A 7 4.81 9.31 -7.87
C HIS A 7 4.43 7.83 -7.90
N ILE A 8 4.79 7.10 -6.84
CA ILE A 8 4.31 5.75 -6.54
C ILE A 8 3.91 5.76 -5.08
N GLY A 9 2.73 5.22 -4.78
CA GLY A 9 2.20 5.16 -3.43
C GLY A 9 1.22 4.02 -3.26
N GLN A 10 0.66 3.93 -2.07
CA GLN A 10 -0.39 2.98 -1.71
C GLN A 10 -1.55 3.74 -1.07
N LEU A 11 -2.76 3.23 -1.26
CA LEU A 11 -3.97 3.76 -0.64
C LEU A 11 -4.41 2.85 0.49
N TYR A 12 -4.84 3.45 1.60
CA TYR A 12 -5.26 2.73 2.79
C TYR A 12 -6.72 3.01 3.13
N PHE A 13 -7.37 2.08 3.82
CA PHE A 13 -8.76 2.16 4.23
C PHE A 13 -8.86 2.09 5.75
N ASN A 14 -9.85 2.75 6.33
CA ASN A 14 -10.02 2.73 7.79
C ASN A 14 -10.37 1.32 8.30
N GLU A 15 -9.86 1.01 9.50
CA GLU A 15 -10.02 -0.30 10.11
C GLU A 15 -11.49 -0.72 10.23
N THR A 16 -12.36 0.20 10.66
CA THR A 16 -13.81 -0.05 10.82
C THR A 16 -14.45 -0.54 9.52
N LEU A 17 -14.17 0.09 8.38
CA LEU A 17 -14.73 -0.36 7.10
C LEU A 17 -14.17 -1.71 6.69
N THR A 18 -12.85 -1.89 6.82
CA THR A 18 -12.20 -3.15 6.43
C THR A 18 -12.66 -4.33 7.28
N ASP A 19 -12.97 -4.10 8.57
CA ASP A 19 -13.58 -5.09 9.46
C ASP A 19 -14.97 -5.48 8.96
N GLN A 20 -15.83 -4.51 8.64
CA GLN A 20 -17.17 -4.78 8.11
C GLN A 20 -17.11 -5.55 6.78
N ILE A 21 -16.26 -5.12 5.83
CA ILE A 21 -16.12 -5.78 4.53
C ILE A 21 -15.56 -7.19 4.68
N SER A 22 -14.64 -7.42 5.62
CA SER A 22 -14.06 -8.75 5.84
C SER A 22 -15.08 -9.81 6.26
N GLN A 23 -16.24 -9.41 6.80
CA GLN A 23 -17.34 -10.29 7.19
C GLN A 23 -18.27 -10.64 6.02
N LEU A 24 -18.17 -9.95 4.89
CA LEU A 24 -18.99 -10.17 3.70
C LEU A 24 -18.35 -11.18 2.77
N ALA A 25 -19.16 -11.95 2.04
CA ALA A 25 -18.68 -12.81 0.96
C ALA A 25 -18.14 -11.96 -0.21
N PRO A 26 -17.03 -12.35 -0.87
CA PRO A 26 -16.25 -13.57 -0.63
C PRO A 26 -15.12 -13.39 0.41
N TYR A 27 -14.94 -12.21 0.99
CA TYR A 27 -13.80 -11.93 1.89
C TYR A 27 -13.83 -12.75 3.19
N ASN A 28 -15.03 -13.10 3.66
CA ASN A 28 -15.24 -13.93 4.85
C ASN A 28 -14.75 -15.38 4.69
N THR A 29 -14.40 -15.83 3.48
CA THR A 29 -13.83 -17.16 3.27
C THR A 29 -12.31 -17.19 3.45
N ARG A 30 -11.67 -16.04 3.68
CA ARG A 30 -10.23 -15.94 3.91
C ARG A 30 -9.89 -16.56 5.29
N ARG A 31 -8.96 -17.52 5.30
CA ARG A 31 -8.55 -18.26 6.52
C ARG A 31 -7.38 -17.65 7.29
N GLY A 32 -6.66 -16.70 6.70
CA GLY A 32 -5.52 -16.03 7.33
C GLY A 32 -5.93 -14.73 8.00
N GLU A 33 -5.23 -14.38 9.08
CA GLU A 33 -5.42 -13.09 9.75
C GLU A 33 -5.18 -11.93 8.78
N ARG A 34 -6.00 -10.88 8.95
CA ARG A 34 -5.84 -9.63 8.22
C ARG A 34 -4.76 -8.79 8.90
N LEU A 35 -3.81 -8.29 8.11
CA LEU A 35 -2.83 -7.32 8.59
C LEU A 35 -3.53 -5.99 8.91
N ARG A 36 -3.34 -5.51 10.14
CA ARG A 36 -3.82 -4.20 10.60
C ARG A 36 -2.86 -3.11 10.14
N LEU A 37 -3.36 -1.89 9.93
CA LEU A 37 -2.54 -0.73 9.52
C LEU A 37 -1.36 -0.49 10.46
N THR A 38 -1.58 -0.64 11.77
CA THR A 38 -0.51 -0.48 12.79
C THR A 38 0.59 -1.52 12.69
N ASN A 39 0.29 -2.67 12.07
CA ASN A 39 1.21 -3.78 11.89
C ASN A 39 1.75 -3.84 10.44
N ASP A 40 1.28 -2.94 9.57
CA ASP A 40 1.76 -2.82 8.20
C ASP A 40 3.02 -1.94 8.17
N PHE A 41 4.13 -2.56 7.78
CA PHE A 41 5.43 -1.90 7.73
C PHE A 41 5.46 -0.72 6.74
N THR A 42 4.75 -0.84 5.62
CA THR A 42 4.70 0.22 4.61
C THR A 42 3.87 1.39 5.11
N TYR A 43 2.71 1.11 5.72
CA TYR A 43 1.85 2.13 6.33
C TYR A 43 2.61 2.93 7.39
N THR A 44 3.31 2.24 8.29
CA THR A 44 4.03 2.88 9.40
C THR A 44 5.28 3.63 8.94
N ARG A 45 6.02 3.11 7.95
CA ARG A 45 7.27 3.71 7.48
C ARG A 45 7.10 4.81 6.44
N LEU A 46 6.07 4.75 5.62
CA LEU A 46 5.83 5.70 4.51
C LEU A 46 4.69 6.69 4.79
N ASN A 47 4.36 6.91 6.07
CA ASN A 47 3.31 7.85 6.49
C ASN A 47 1.94 7.56 5.82
N GLY A 48 1.52 6.29 5.84
CA GLY A 48 0.30 5.85 5.16
C GLY A 48 -0.99 6.52 5.65
N SER A 49 -0.98 7.12 6.84
CA SER A 49 -2.09 7.95 7.35
C SER A 49 -2.42 9.14 6.44
N ALA A 50 -1.46 9.65 5.67
CA ALA A 50 -1.66 10.71 4.68
C ALA A 50 -2.29 10.21 3.36
N ALA A 51 -2.39 8.89 3.16
CA ALA A 51 -2.92 8.26 1.96
C ALA A 51 -4.21 7.44 2.24
N MET A 52 -4.95 7.87 3.25
CA MET A 52 -6.25 7.26 3.60
C MET A 52 -7.33 7.67 2.60
N VAL A 53 -8.08 6.69 2.11
CA VAL A 53 -9.27 6.92 1.29
C VAL A 53 -10.42 7.34 2.20
N ASN A 54 -11.04 8.48 1.89
CA ASN A 54 -12.29 8.86 2.52
C ASN A 54 -13.45 8.12 1.85
N VAL A 55 -14.16 7.28 2.60
CA VAL A 55 -15.19 6.40 2.05
C VAL A 55 -16.57 6.82 2.52
N GLN A 56 -17.50 6.86 1.57
CA GLN A 56 -18.92 7.12 1.80
C GLN A 56 -19.75 5.95 1.27
N LEU A 57 -20.86 5.66 1.94
CA LEU A 57 -21.83 4.68 1.45
C LEU A 57 -22.60 5.26 0.28
N LYS A 58 -22.80 4.47 -0.78
CA LYS A 58 -23.46 4.95 -2.01
C LYS A 58 -24.96 5.16 -1.81
N ASN A 59 -25.58 4.43 -0.89
CA ASN A 59 -27.02 4.49 -0.65
C ASN A 59 -27.37 5.25 0.64
N GLN A 60 -28.59 5.78 0.69
CA GLN A 60 -29.14 6.44 1.88
C GLN A 60 -29.54 5.45 2.99
N ALA A 61 -29.54 4.15 2.68
CA ALA A 61 -29.86 3.08 3.62
C ALA A 61 -28.73 2.79 4.63
N ASN A 62 -27.62 3.56 4.58
CA ASN A 62 -26.48 3.47 5.48
C ASN A 62 -25.94 2.03 5.60
N ASN A 63 -25.90 1.27 4.49
CA ASN A 63 -25.34 -0.07 4.47
C ASN A 63 -24.45 -0.33 3.24
N LEU A 64 -23.64 -1.39 3.33
CA LEU A 64 -22.64 -1.74 2.31
C LEU A 64 -23.25 -2.37 1.04
N SER A 65 -24.51 -2.83 1.06
CA SER A 65 -25.11 -3.53 -0.09
C SER A 65 -25.32 -2.64 -1.30
N GLY A 66 -25.44 -1.32 -1.09
CA GLY A 66 -25.50 -0.33 -2.17
C GLY A 66 -24.15 -0.01 -2.81
N GLY A 67 -23.04 -0.50 -2.23
CA GLY A 67 -21.69 -0.14 -2.62
C GLY A 67 -21.15 1.10 -1.91
N ILE A 68 -19.89 1.42 -2.20
CA ILE A 68 -19.14 2.52 -1.58
C ILE A 68 -18.55 3.44 -2.64
N ILE A 69 -18.34 4.71 -2.27
CA ILE A 69 -17.62 5.71 -3.05
C ILE A 69 -16.40 6.14 -2.25
N GLY A 70 -15.22 6.02 -2.85
CA GLY A 70 -13.96 6.44 -2.25
C GLY A 70 -13.43 7.70 -2.89
N HIS A 71 -13.04 8.67 -2.07
CA HIS A 71 -12.37 9.89 -2.48
C HIS A 71 -10.97 9.95 -1.88
N VAL A 72 -10.00 10.35 -2.72
CA VAL A 72 -8.63 10.65 -2.30
C VAL A 72 -8.15 11.89 -3.04
N THR A 73 -7.42 12.75 -2.33
CA THR A 73 -6.76 13.92 -2.90
C THR A 73 -5.26 13.71 -2.81
N LEU A 74 -4.57 13.77 -3.94
CA LEU A 74 -3.13 13.56 -4.04
C LEU A 74 -2.43 14.82 -4.52
N GLY A 75 -1.50 15.34 -3.73
CA GLY A 75 -0.51 16.33 -4.18
C GLY A 75 0.74 15.62 -4.66
N VAL A 76 1.14 15.82 -5.92
CA VAL A 76 2.32 15.18 -6.51
C VAL A 76 3.26 16.22 -7.13
N ASP A 77 4.56 16.05 -6.95
CA ASP A 77 5.56 16.82 -7.69
C ASP A 77 5.77 16.19 -9.07
N SER A 78 5.27 16.86 -10.11
CA SER A 78 5.36 16.40 -11.50
C SER A 78 6.76 16.47 -12.12
N LYS A 79 7.74 17.07 -11.43
CA LYS A 79 9.14 17.15 -11.87
C LYS A 79 10.01 16.09 -11.21
N GLN A 80 9.56 15.49 -10.12
CA GLN A 80 10.30 14.44 -9.43
C GLN A 80 10.32 13.18 -10.28
N THR A 81 11.48 12.52 -10.41
CA THR A 81 11.53 11.14 -10.91
C THR A 81 11.66 10.19 -9.74
N VAL A 82 10.65 9.33 -9.58
CA VAL A 82 10.72 8.21 -8.66
C VAL A 82 11.63 7.16 -9.26
N GLN A 83 12.75 6.89 -8.58
CA GLN A 83 13.42 5.61 -8.73
C GLN A 83 12.67 4.66 -7.81
N ALA A 84 11.96 3.69 -8.38
CA ALA A 84 11.36 2.64 -7.56
C ALA A 84 12.51 1.83 -6.96
N GLU A 85 12.99 2.20 -5.77
CA GLU A 85 13.67 1.26 -4.90
C GLU A 85 12.60 0.28 -4.43
N MET A 86 12.35 -0.77 -5.22
CA MET A 86 11.63 -1.94 -4.76
C MET A 86 12.52 -2.65 -3.74
N ASP A 87 12.62 -2.09 -2.53
CA ASP A 87 13.30 -2.71 -1.40
C ASP A 87 12.45 -3.88 -0.87
N PHE A 88 12.41 -4.97 -1.64
CA PHE A 88 11.98 -6.29 -1.18
C PHE A 88 13.08 -6.98 -0.35
N GLY A 89 13.95 -6.23 0.33
CA GLY A 89 15.07 -6.78 1.09
C GLY A 89 16.26 -7.23 0.24
N MET A 90 16.30 -6.86 -1.05
CA MET A 90 17.46 -7.06 -1.92
C MET A 90 17.89 -5.72 -2.50
N ARG A 91 18.80 -5.06 -1.78
CA ARG A 91 19.52 -3.91 -2.33
C ARG A 91 20.32 -4.40 -3.56
N PRO A 92 20.12 -3.83 -4.75
CA PRO A 92 21.01 -4.12 -5.86
C PRO A 92 22.43 -3.67 -5.50
N PRO A 93 23.48 -4.39 -5.94
CA PRO A 93 24.85 -3.98 -5.70
C PRO A 93 25.08 -2.58 -6.25
N ARG A 94 25.74 -1.72 -5.47
CA ARG A 94 26.22 -0.43 -5.99
C ARG A 94 27.17 -0.72 -7.15
N PRO A 95 27.06 0.00 -8.30
CA PRO A 95 28.02 -0.13 -9.38
C PRO A 95 29.45 0.06 -8.84
N GLY A 96 30.29 -0.97 -8.97
CA GLY A 96 31.68 -0.95 -8.52
C GLY A 96 31.99 -1.69 -7.21
N GLN A 97 31.01 -2.24 -6.48
CA GLN A 97 31.31 -3.12 -5.35
C GLN A 97 31.50 -4.57 -5.81
N ARG A 98 32.71 -5.11 -5.62
CA ARG A 98 32.98 -6.55 -5.81
C ARG A 98 32.06 -7.36 -4.88
N PRO A 99 31.49 -8.48 -5.35
CA PRO A 99 30.74 -9.38 -4.48
C PRO A 99 31.63 -9.83 -3.31
N PRO A 100 31.09 -9.93 -2.08
CA PRO A 100 31.82 -10.56 -0.99
C PRO A 100 32.13 -12.02 -1.35
N PRO A 101 33.30 -12.55 -0.95
CA PRO A 101 33.66 -13.93 -1.25
C PRO A 101 32.64 -14.89 -0.66
N ARG A 102 32.26 -15.90 -1.45
CA ARG A 102 31.29 -16.92 -1.06
C ARG A 102 31.82 -17.69 0.16
N PRO A 103 31.04 -17.87 1.24
CA PRO A 103 31.45 -18.73 2.34
C PRO A 103 31.65 -20.15 1.82
N THR A 104 32.85 -20.71 2.02
CA THR A 104 33.08 -22.14 1.84
C THR A 104 32.33 -22.87 2.94
N ARG A 105 31.38 -23.72 2.56
CA ARG A 105 30.64 -24.56 3.49
C ARG A 105 31.59 -25.65 4.05
N PRO A 106 31.62 -25.89 5.37
CA PRO A 106 32.28 -27.07 5.95
C PRO A 106 31.53 -28.37 5.62
#